data_AF-G1LQ69-F1
#
_entry.id   AF-G1LQ69-F1
#
_cell.length_a   1.000
_cell.length_b   1.000
_cell.length_c   1.000
_cell.angle_alpha   90.00
_cell.angle_beta   90.00
_cell.angle_gamma   90.00
#
_symmetry.space_group_name_H-M   'P 1'
#
loop_
_entity.id
_entity.type
_entity.pdbx_description
1 polymer ?
#
loop_
_entity_poly.entity_id
_entity_poly.type
_entity_poly.pdbx_seq_one_letter_code
_entity_poly.pdbx_strand_id
1 'polypeptide(L)' 'MKIFYCLLHFLCYVTFILPATCSLVDPDRCTKIFGNCRRRCFKYEKQIDICFSPSKICCIERLFEEDSW' A
#
# COMPACT_ATOMS: atom_id res chain seq x y z
N MET A 1 -22.34 -11.29 31.14
CA MET A 1 -22.56 -10.10 30.29
C MET A 1 -21.85 -10.26 28.94
N LYS A 2 -22.48 -10.92 27.97
CA LYS A 2 -21.86 -11.30 26.69
C LYS A 2 -21.74 -10.11 25.71
N ILE A 3 -22.68 -9.17 25.80
CA ILE A 3 -22.74 -7.96 24.96
C ILE A 3 -21.55 -7.05 25.19
N PHE A 4 -21.18 -6.82 26.46
CA PHE A 4 -20.01 -5.99 26.80
C PHE A 4 -18.71 -6.56 26.24
N TYR A 5 -18.54 -7.89 26.28
CA TYR A 5 -17.40 -8.57 25.68
C TYR A 5 -17.36 -8.39 24.15
N CYS A 6 -18.51 -8.55 23.48
CA CYS A 6 -18.61 -8.32 22.03
C CYS A 6 -18.28 -6.87 21.64
N LEU A 7 -18.76 -5.89 22.41
CA LEU A 7 -18.46 -4.48 22.19
C LEU A 7 -16.97 -4.17 22.37
N LEU A 8 -16.35 -4.71 23.43
CA LEU A 8 -14.91 -4.56 23.67
C LEU A 8 -14.08 -5.18 22.55
N HIS A 9 -14.46 -6.38 22.08
CA HIS A 9 -13.79 -7.05 20.98
C HIS A 9 -13.91 -6.26 19.67
N PHE A 10 -15.10 -5.72 19.37
CA PHE A 10 -15.32 -4.88 18.20
C PHE A 10 -14.48 -3.60 18.25
N LEU A 11 -14.46 -2.92 19.40
CA LEU A 11 -13.64 -1.73 19.61
C LEU A 11 -12.16 -2.06 19.36
N CYS A 12 -11.63 -3.13 19.96
CA CYS A 12 -10.24 -3.53 19.74
C CYS A 12 -9.94 -3.84 18.27
N TYR A 13 -10.86 -4.49 17.56
CA TYR A 13 -10.70 -4.78 16.14
C TYR A 13 -10.60 -3.51 15.30
N VAL A 14 -11.49 -2.54 15.50
CA VAL A 14 -11.53 -1.29 14.73
C VAL A 14 -10.38 -0.35 15.09
N THR A 15 -9.93 -0.33 16.34
CA THR A 15 -8.89 0.61 16.79
C THR A 15 -7.47 0.10 16.60
N PHE A 16 -7.24 -1.22 16.68
CA PHE A 16 -5.88 -1.77 16.62
C PHE A 16 -5.64 -2.61 15.36
N ILE A 17 -6.59 -3.45 14.97
CA ILE A 17 -6.38 -4.40 13.87
C ILE A 17 -6.63 -3.73 12.51
N LEU A 18 -7.71 -2.95 12.40
CA LEU A 18 -8.06 -2.27 11.16
C LEU A 18 -6.98 -1.26 10.72
N PRO A 19 -6.41 -0.40 11.59
CA PRO A 19 -5.38 0.56 11.17
C PRO A 19 -4.03 -0.10 10.86
N ALA A 20 -3.72 -1.23 11.51
CA ALA A 20 -2.52 -2.00 11.20
C ALA A 20 -2.60 -2.72 9.85
N THR A 21 -3.81 -2.98 9.35
CA THR A 21 -4.04 -3.70 8.08
C THR A 21 -4.44 -2.77 6.94
N CYS A 22 -5.08 -1.64 7.23
CA CYS A 22 -5.36 -0.57 6.28
C CYS A 22 -4.17 0.39 6.21
N SER A 23 -3.26 0.15 5.28
CA SER A 23 -2.27 1.16 4.92
C SER A 23 -3.01 2.36 4.32
N LEU A 24 -2.94 3.52 4.99
CA LEU A 24 -3.40 4.81 4.49
C LEU A 24 -2.46 5.26 3.36
N VAL A 25 -2.54 4.60 2.21
CA VAL A 25 -1.76 4.94 1.03
C VAL A 25 -2.39 6.18 0.38
N ASP A 26 -1.62 7.27 0.26
CA ASP A 26 -2.02 8.40 -0.58
C ASP A 26 -2.20 7.90 -2.02
N PRO A 27 -3.43 7.94 -2.58
CA PRO A 27 -3.72 7.41 -3.91
C PRO A 27 -2.88 8.07 -5.01
N ASP A 28 -2.45 9.31 -4.79
CA ASP A 28 -1.65 10.07 -5.76
C ASP A 28 -0.15 9.88 -5.57
N ARG A 29 0.32 9.31 -4.46
CA ARG A 29 1.76 9.15 -4.18
C ARG A 29 2.47 8.39 -5.30
N CYS A 30 1.86 7.32 -5.80
CA CYS A 30 2.44 6.53 -6.87
C CYS A 30 2.54 7.33 -8.18
N THR A 31 1.49 8.08 -8.53
CA THR A 31 1.47 8.89 -9.75
C THR A 31 2.39 10.11 -9.67
N LYS A 32 2.51 10.75 -8.48
CA LYS A 32 3.39 11.90 -8.23
C LYS A 32 4.87 11.59 -8.47
N ILE A 33 5.29 10.34 -8.29
CA ILE A 33 6.65 9.88 -8.53
C ILE A 33 6.82 9.20 -9.89
N PHE A 34 5.92 9.48 -10.84
CA PHE A 34 5.90 8.87 -12.19
C PHE A 34 5.77 7.33 -12.16
N GLY A 35 5.24 6.78 -11.07
CA GLY A 35 4.91 5.37 -10.93
C GLY A 35 3.53 5.03 -11.47
N ASN A 36 3.33 3.75 -11.75
CA ASN A 36 2.09 3.17 -12.27
C ASN A 36 1.57 2.07 -11.35
N CYS A 37 0.26 2.11 -11.06
CA CYS A 37 -0.41 1.08 -10.26
C CYS A 37 -0.78 -0.14 -11.11
N ARG A 38 -0.15 -1.29 -10.84
CA ARG A 38 -0.34 -2.55 -11.60
C ARG A 38 -0.51 -3.74 -10.65
N ARG A 39 -1.00 -4.88 -11.13
CA ARG A 39 -1.04 -6.12 -10.31
C ARG A 39 0.35 -6.76 -10.16
N ARG A 40 1.19 -6.63 -11.19
CA ARG A 40 2.60 -7.04 -11.22
C ARG A 40 3.37 -6.01 -12.02
N CYS A 41 4.58 -5.69 -11.58
CA CYS A 41 5.48 -4.82 -12.33
C CYS A 41 6.06 -5.55 -13.54
N PHE A 42 6.42 -4.80 -14.57
CA PHE A 42 7.18 -5.33 -15.70
C PHE A 42 8.61 -5.68 -15.29
N LYS A 43 9.31 -6.46 -16.12
CA LYS A 43 10.69 -6.92 -15.85
C LYS A 43 11.68 -5.75 -15.65
N TYR A 44 11.44 -4.63 -16.33
CA TYR A 44 12.24 -3.41 -16.26
C TYR A 44 11.76 -2.42 -15.19
N GLU A 45 10.70 -2.73 -14.45
CA GLU A 45 10.18 -1.91 -13.36
C GLU A 45 10.64 -2.45 -11.99
N LYS A 46 10.43 -1.65 -10.95
CA LYS A 46 10.64 -2.03 -9.54
C LYS A 46 9.37 -1.73 -8.75
N GLN A 47 8.98 -2.64 -7.87
CA GLN A 47 7.96 -2.38 -6.85
C GLN A 47 8.54 -1.49 -5.76
N ILE A 48 7.91 -0.36 -5.50
CA ILE A 48 8.38 0.62 -4.50
C ILE A 48 7.35 0.89 -3.41
N ASP A 49 6.08 0.63 -3.68
CA ASP A 49 4.98 0.84 -2.73
C ASP A 49 3.76 -0.01 -3.13
N ILE A 50 2.69 0.10 -2.37
CA ILE A 50 1.35 -0.37 -2.71
C ILE A 50 0.49 0.78 -3.24
N CYS A 51 -0.64 0.45 -3.88
CA CYS A 51 -1.62 1.45 -4.30
C CYS A 51 -2.87 1.39 -3.42
N PHE A 52 -3.74 2.41 -3.50
CA PHE A 52 -5.02 2.43 -2.78
C PHE A 52 -5.88 1.18 -3.03
N SER A 53 -5.80 0.61 -4.23
CA SER A 53 -6.39 -0.71 -4.52
C SER A 53 -5.51 -1.83 -3.96
N PRO A 54 -5.98 -2.66 -3.02
CA PRO A 54 -5.16 -3.66 -2.31
C PRO A 54 -4.60 -4.77 -3.21
N SER A 55 -5.16 -4.95 -4.41
CA SER A 55 -4.65 -5.89 -5.41
C SER A 55 -3.59 -5.29 -6.35
N LYS A 56 -3.23 -4.01 -6.17
CA LYS A 56 -2.29 -3.29 -7.02
C LYS A 56 -1.11 -2.78 -6.20
N ILE A 57 0.05 -2.84 -6.83
CA ILE A 57 1.33 -2.35 -6.34
C ILE A 57 1.77 -1.16 -7.18
N CYS A 58 2.57 -0.26 -6.59
CA CYS A 58 3.18 0.85 -7.28
C CYS A 58 4.49 0.41 -7.93
N CYS A 59 4.56 0.53 -9.26
CA CYS A 59 5.70 0.16 -10.08
C CYS A 59 6.31 1.42 -10.70
N ILE A 60 7.62 1.58 -10.58
CA ILE A 60 8.37 2.64 -11.28
C ILE A 60 9.37 2.00 -12.23
N GLU A 61 9.62 2.62 -13.39
CA GLU A 61 10.71 2.18 -14.26
C GLU A 61 12.03 2.24 -13.51
N ARG A 62 12.88 1.23 -13.72
CA ARG A 62 14.28 1.34 -13.32
C ARG A 62 14.88 2.37 -14.26
N LEU A 63 14.91 3.63 -13.85
CA LEU A 63 15.92 4.55 -14.34
C LEU A 63 17.23 3.81 -14.10
N PHE A 64 17.90 3.36 -15.17
CA PHE A 64 19.30 3.02 -15.06
C PHE A 64 19.92 4.25 -14.43
N GLU A 65 20.41 4.13 -13.19
CA GLU A 65 21.26 5.15 -12.62
C GLU A 65 22.28 5.46 -13.72
N GLU A 66 22.18 6.69 -14.21
CA GLU A 66 23.05 7.26 -15.21
C GLU A 66 24.47 6.87 -14.79
N ASP A 67 25.15 6.07 -15.61
CA ASP A 67 26.57 5.75 -15.45
C ASP A 67 27.30 7.10 -15.32
N SER A 68 27.49 7.57 -14.09
CA SER A 68 28.33 8.71 -13.80
C SER A 68 29.78 8.22 -13.92
N TRP A 69 30.36 8.49 -15.09
CA TRP A 69 31.77 8.27 -15.45
C TRP A 69 32.74 8.76 -14.38
#